data_AF-A0A8I6YHH0-F1
#
_entry.id   AF-A0A8I6YHH0-F1
#
_cell.length_a   1.000
_cell.length_b   1.000
_cell.length_c   1.000
_cell.angle_alpha   90.00
_cell.angle_beta   90.00
_cell.angle_gamma   90.00
#
_symmetry.space_group_name_H-M   'P 1'
#
loop_
_entity.id
_entity.type
_entity.pdbx_description
1 polymer ?
#
loop_
_entity_poly.entity_id
_entity_poly.type
_entity_poly.pdbx_seq_one_letter_code
_entity_poly.pdbx_strand_id
1 'polypeptide(L)'
;MEKTVAPPQIRAVQPLDPRYKEMICFNCSWLGHYVGNCIETKKCFICAGGHNVNNCAASAKPQPTATYFGSAAAGLGFYHIDIPVATESRWLNYKNCAMLKVVKGEVSTSELLTQLDGIFCKNKEWS
;
A
#
# COMPACT_ATOMS: atom_id res chain seq x y z
N MET A 1 34.34 -24.66 -7.86
CA MET A 1 33.16 -24.41 -7.00
C MET A 1 31.96 -24.37 -7.91
N GLU A 2 31.25 -25.48 -7.99
CA GLU A 2 30.07 -25.65 -8.86
C GLU A 2 28.93 -24.80 -8.29
N LYS A 3 28.41 -23.85 -9.07
CA LYS A 3 27.23 -23.08 -8.68
C LYS A 3 26.02 -23.98 -8.86
N THR A 4 25.47 -24.50 -7.76
CA THR A 4 24.17 -25.17 -7.74
C THR A 4 23.11 -24.19 -8.26
N VAL A 5 22.68 -24.37 -9.51
CA VAL A 5 21.52 -23.68 -10.06
C VAL A 5 20.29 -24.32 -9.40
N ALA A 6 19.58 -23.53 -8.58
CA ALA A 6 18.33 -23.97 -7.99
C ALA A 6 17.34 -24.37 -9.11
N PRO A 7 16.55 -25.45 -8.94
CA PRO A 7 15.60 -25.88 -9.95
C PRO A 7 14.65 -24.74 -10.33
N PRO A 8 14.24 -24.61 -11.61
CA PRO A 8 13.28 -23.60 -12.01
C PRO A 8 11.98 -23.81 -11.22
N GLN A 9 11.67 -22.87 -10.32
CA GLN A 9 10.40 -22.90 -9.61
C GLN A 9 9.29 -22.67 -10.63
N ILE A 10 8.60 -23.74 -11.02
CA ILE A 10 7.35 -23.66 -11.78
C ILE A 10 6.42 -22.81 -10.92
N ARG A 11 6.17 -21.57 -11.34
CA ARG A 11 5.24 -20.68 -10.64
C ARG A 11 3.87 -21.36 -10.67
N ALA A 12 3.38 -21.76 -9.51
CA ALA A 12 2.03 -22.27 -9.39
C ALA A 12 1.06 -21.22 -9.97
N VAL A 13 0.09 -21.67 -10.77
CA VAL A 13 -0.89 -20.77 -11.39
C VAL A 13 -2.02 -20.52 -10.40
N GLN A 14 -2.33 -19.25 -10.13
CA GLN A 14 -3.44 -18.85 -9.26
C GLN A 14 -4.77 -19.28 -9.89
N PRO A 15 -5.61 -20.10 -9.23
CA PRO A 15 -6.94 -20.41 -9.72
C PRO A 15 -7.83 -19.17 -9.68
N LEU A 16 -8.32 -18.74 -10.85
CA LEU A 16 -9.22 -17.59 -10.98
C LEU A 16 -10.68 -18.04 -11.01
N ASP A 17 -11.56 -17.30 -10.34
CA ASP A 17 -13.00 -17.54 -10.30
C ASP A 17 -13.73 -16.31 -10.89
N PRO A 18 -14.61 -16.49 -11.89
CA PRO A 18 -15.37 -15.40 -12.50
C PRO A 18 -16.13 -14.55 -11.48
N ARG A 19 -16.57 -15.12 -10.34
CA ARG A 19 -17.26 -14.40 -9.26
C ARG A 19 -16.39 -13.34 -8.59
N TYR A 20 -15.07 -13.51 -8.65
CA TYR A 20 -14.09 -12.61 -8.05
C TYR A 20 -13.29 -11.82 -9.09
N LYS A 21 -13.73 -11.80 -10.36
CA LYS A 21 -13.01 -11.17 -11.49
C LYS A 21 -12.54 -9.74 -11.18
N GLU A 22 -13.37 -8.95 -10.52
CA GLU A 22 -13.09 -7.54 -10.17
C GLU A 22 -12.64 -7.35 -8.72
N MET A 23 -12.59 -8.44 -7.94
CA MET A 23 -12.17 -8.40 -6.54
C MET A 23 -10.65 -8.48 -6.43
N ILE A 24 -10.06 -7.52 -5.72
CA ILE A 24 -8.64 -7.54 -5.36
C ILE A 24 -8.43 -8.51 -4.19
N CYS A 25 -7.49 -9.45 -4.34
CA CYS A 25 -7.08 -10.31 -3.25
C CYS A 25 -6.29 -9.53 -2.19
N PHE A 26 -6.74 -9.53 -0.93
CA PHE A 26 -6.06 -8.82 0.16
C PHE A 26 -4.70 -9.41 0.59
N ASN A 27 -4.26 -10.52 -0.01
CA ASN A 27 -2.95 -11.12 0.28
C ASN A 27 -1.88 -10.73 -0.76
N CYS A 28 -2.21 -10.82 -2.04
CA CYS A 28 -1.27 -10.63 -3.14
C CYS A 28 -1.63 -9.47 -4.09
N SER A 29 -2.77 -8.83 -3.86
CA SER A 29 -3.28 -7.68 -4.62
C SER A 29 -3.64 -7.95 -6.09
N TRP A 30 -3.64 -9.21 -6.52
CA TRP A 30 -4.10 -9.60 -7.85
C TRP A 30 -5.61 -9.80 -7.86
N LEU A 31 -6.22 -9.57 -9.01
CA LEU A 31 -7.66 -9.77 -9.23
C LEU A 31 -8.02 -11.25 -9.38
N GLY A 32 -9.32 -11.54 -9.39
CA GLY A 32 -9.86 -12.79 -9.90
C GLY A 32 -9.90 -13.95 -8.89
N HIS A 33 -9.57 -13.73 -7.61
CA HIS A 33 -9.63 -14.80 -6.62
C HIS A 33 -9.88 -14.28 -5.19
N TYR A 34 -10.47 -15.13 -4.36
CA TYR A 34 -10.69 -14.86 -2.94
C TYR A 34 -9.41 -15.08 -2.11
N VAL A 35 -9.21 -14.27 -1.07
CA VAL A 35 -8.00 -14.29 -0.22
C VAL A 35 -7.73 -15.67 0.42
N GLY A 36 -8.77 -16.44 0.71
CA GLY A 36 -8.66 -17.81 1.22
C GLY A 36 -7.96 -18.75 0.23
N ASN A 37 -8.22 -18.57 -1.06
CA ASN A 37 -7.74 -19.43 -2.15
C ASN A 37 -6.39 -18.97 -2.74
N CYS A 38 -5.87 -17.83 -2.30
CA CYS A 38 -4.60 -17.30 -2.78
C CYS A 38 -3.45 -18.26 -2.44
N ILE A 39 -2.68 -18.68 -3.46
CA ILE A 39 -1.55 -19.61 -3.31
C ILE A 39 -0.25 -18.91 -2.87
N GLU A 40 -0.23 -17.56 -2.92
CA GLU A 40 0.91 -16.82 -2.39
C GLU A 40 1.00 -17.01 -0.88
N THR A 41 2.23 -16.98 -0.34
CA THR A 41 2.47 -16.97 1.10
C THR A 41 1.61 -15.91 1.77
N LYS A 42 0.92 -16.28 2.84
CA LYS A 42 0.04 -15.36 3.55
C LYS A 42 0.86 -14.21 4.14
N LYS A 43 0.36 -12.99 3.99
CA LYS A 43 0.92 -11.76 4.55
C LYS A 43 -0.16 -11.07 5.35
N CYS A 44 0.07 -10.96 6.66
CA CYS A 44 -0.81 -10.23 7.55
C CYS A 44 -0.63 -8.72 7.33
N PHE A 45 -1.68 -8.00 6.95
CA PHE A 45 -1.59 -6.55 6.74
C PHE A 45 -1.41 -5.74 8.04
N ILE A 46 -1.61 -6.37 9.22
CA ILE A 46 -1.39 -5.72 10.53
C ILE A 46 0.10 -5.71 10.89
N CYS A 47 0.81 -6.83 10.70
CA CYS A 47 2.19 -6.98 11.19
C CYS A 47 3.20 -7.51 10.16
N ALA A 48 2.80 -7.60 8.88
CA ALA A 48 3.58 -8.17 7.78
C ALA A 48 4.03 -9.64 7.98
N GLY A 49 3.43 -10.37 8.93
CA GLY A 49 3.79 -11.76 9.25
C GLY A 49 3.12 -12.81 8.36
N GLY A 50 3.64 -14.04 8.41
CA GLY A 50 3.20 -15.20 7.63
C GLY A 50 1.89 -15.87 8.07
N HIS A 51 0.81 -15.10 8.32
CA HIS A 51 -0.46 -15.65 8.86
C HIS A 51 -1.70 -14.93 8.31
N ASN A 52 -2.86 -15.55 8.49
CA ASN A 52 -4.16 -14.90 8.25
C ASN A 52 -4.42 -13.82 9.31
N VAL A 53 -4.98 -12.67 8.92
CA VAL A 53 -5.27 -11.55 9.84
C VAL A 53 -6.03 -11.94 11.10
N ASN A 54 -6.96 -12.89 11.00
CA ASN A 54 -7.76 -13.36 12.14
C ASN A 54 -6.91 -14.07 13.20
N ASN A 55 -5.70 -14.50 12.85
CA ASN A 55 -4.74 -15.17 13.74
C ASN A 55 -3.61 -14.21 14.17
N CYS A 56 -3.74 -12.91 13.92
CA CYS A 56 -2.68 -11.95 14.22
C CYS A 56 -2.65 -11.58 15.70
N ALA A 57 -1.60 -11.98 16.42
CA ALA A 57 -1.40 -11.58 17.83
C ALA A 57 -1.24 -10.06 18.02
N ALA A 58 -0.81 -9.33 16.98
CA ALA A 58 -0.72 -7.87 17.04
C ALA A 58 -2.10 -7.19 16.94
N SER A 59 -3.14 -7.87 16.46
CA SER A 59 -4.50 -7.31 16.38
C SER A 59 -5.09 -6.96 17.74
N ALA A 60 -4.67 -7.67 18.79
CA ALA A 60 -5.07 -7.43 20.18
C ALA A 60 -4.27 -6.30 20.85
N LYS A 61 -3.23 -5.77 20.20
CA LYS A 61 -2.44 -4.64 20.73
C LYS A 61 -3.16 -3.31 20.41
N PRO A 62 -2.90 -2.24 21.18
CA PRO A 62 -3.37 -0.91 20.82
C PRO A 62 -2.98 -0.57 19.38
N GLN A 63 -3.96 -0.13 18.60
CA GLN A 63 -3.73 0.21 17.21
C GLN A 63 -2.85 1.46 17.13
N PRO A 64 -1.88 1.52 16.19
CA PRO A 64 -1.08 2.72 15.99
C PRO A 64 -1.99 3.88 15.63
N THR A 65 -1.98 4.92 16.46
CA THR A 65 -2.69 6.18 16.19
C THR A 65 -1.83 7.06 15.30
N ALA A 66 -2.45 7.73 14.33
CA ALA A 66 -1.76 8.75 13.55
C ALA A 66 -1.24 9.85 14.49
N THR A 67 0.07 10.05 14.51
CA THR A 67 0.69 11.16 15.24
C THR A 67 0.47 12.44 14.45
N TYR A 68 -0.14 13.45 15.08
CA TYR A 68 -0.31 14.77 14.47
C TYR A 68 1.03 15.51 14.46
N PHE A 69 1.51 15.89 13.28
CA PHE A 69 2.80 16.58 13.11
C PHE A 69 2.67 18.07 12.78
N GLY A 70 1.46 18.58 12.55
CA GLY A 70 1.22 20.00 12.29
C GLY A 70 0.00 20.27 11.42
N SER A 71 -0.32 21.55 11.27
CA SER A 71 -1.35 22.07 10.36
C SER A 71 -0.77 23.20 9.54
N ALA A 72 -1.34 23.43 8.36
CA ALA A 72 -1.01 24.56 7.51
C ALA A 72 -2.21 25.50 7.42
N ALA A 73 -1.94 26.81 7.40
CA ALA A 73 -2.92 27.87 7.22
C ALA A 73 -2.45 28.84 6.14
N ALA A 74 -3.38 29.61 5.56
CA ALA A 74 -3.05 30.62 4.54
C ALA A 74 -2.00 31.61 5.08
N GLY A 75 -0.90 31.79 4.34
CA GLY A 75 0.21 32.67 4.73
C GLY A 75 1.34 32.00 5.53
N LEU A 76 1.23 30.71 5.85
CA LEU A 76 2.31 29.94 6.49
C LEU A 76 2.88 28.90 5.51
N GLY A 77 4.21 28.85 5.41
CA GLY A 77 4.92 27.89 4.57
C GLY A 77 4.84 26.46 5.08
N PHE A 78 4.98 25.49 4.18
CA PHE A 78 5.10 24.08 4.55
C PHE A 78 6.53 23.76 4.96
N TYR A 79 6.69 23.08 6.08
CA TYR A 79 7.98 22.52 6.49
C TYR A 79 8.03 21.04 6.11
N HIS A 80 9.15 20.61 5.51
CA HIS A 80 9.46 19.20 5.37
C HIS A 80 9.82 18.65 6.75
N ILE A 81 9.02 17.71 7.26
CA ILE A 81 9.33 17.00 8.50
C ILE A 81 9.87 15.63 8.10
N ASP A 82 11.17 15.43 8.30
CA ASP A 82 11.82 14.13 8.14
C ASP A 82 11.34 13.18 9.24
N ILE A 83 10.35 12.37 8.92
CA ILE A 83 9.89 11.30 9.80
C ILE A 83 10.74 10.07 9.51
N PRO A 84 11.51 9.53 10.48
CA PRO A 84 12.13 8.23 10.30
C PRO A 84 11.00 7.22 10.10
N VAL A 85 10.84 6.75 8.86
CA VAL A 85 9.75 5.84 8.50
C VAL A 85 9.85 4.61 9.39
N ALA A 86 8.90 4.48 10.32
CA ALA A 86 8.71 3.30 11.14
C ALA A 86 8.09 2.22 10.23
N THR A 87 8.89 1.68 9.32
CA THR A 87 8.51 0.68 8.30
C THR A 87 7.50 1.17 7.26
N GLU A 88 7.82 0.97 5.97
CA GLU A 88 6.87 1.26 4.89
C GLU A 88 5.58 0.44 5.07
N SER A 89 4.42 1.09 4.93
CA SER A 89 3.14 0.40 4.91
C SER A 89 3.06 -0.47 3.66
N ARG A 90 3.07 -1.79 3.86
CA ARG A 90 2.92 -2.79 2.78
C ARG A 90 1.46 -3.08 2.49
N TRP A 91 0.64 -2.05 2.39
CA TRP A 91 -0.77 -2.23 2.09
C TRP A 91 -0.92 -2.57 0.62
N LEU A 92 -1.17 -3.85 0.33
CA LEU A 92 -1.29 -4.37 -1.03
C LEU A 92 -0.05 -4.04 -1.90
N ASN A 93 -0.27 -3.73 -3.18
CA ASN A 93 0.72 -3.22 -4.12
C ASN A 93 0.87 -1.69 -4.03
N TYR A 94 0.18 -1.02 -3.11
CA TYR A 94 0.29 0.42 -2.92
C TYR A 94 1.56 0.73 -2.13
N LYS A 95 2.66 0.93 -2.87
CA LYS A 95 3.91 1.46 -2.31
C LYS A 95 3.93 2.97 -2.50
N ASN A 96 4.23 3.73 -1.43
CA ASN A 96 4.44 5.19 -1.49
C ASN A 96 3.23 5.98 -2.03
N CYS A 97 2.03 5.66 -1.53
CA CYS A 97 0.80 6.31 -1.94
C CYS A 97 0.33 7.34 -0.90
N ALA A 98 -0.20 8.47 -1.38
CA ALA A 98 -0.86 9.47 -0.56
C ALA A 98 -2.37 9.45 -0.85
N MET A 99 -3.20 9.51 0.20
CA MET A 99 -4.65 9.65 0.05
C MET A 99 -5.02 11.12 0.16
N LEU A 100 -5.61 11.67 -0.89
CA LEU A 100 -6.03 13.07 -0.97
C LEU A 100 -7.55 13.14 -0.86
N LYS A 101 -8.05 14.00 0.02
CA LYS A 101 -9.49 14.25 0.18
C LYS A 101 -9.79 15.72 -0.09
N VAL A 102 -10.66 16.00 -1.05
CA VAL A 102 -11.15 17.34 -1.31
C VAL A 102 -12.13 17.72 -0.18
N VAL A 103 -11.74 18.67 0.66
CA VAL A 103 -12.57 19.10 1.80
C VAL A 103 -13.66 20.08 1.37
N LYS A 104 -13.41 20.86 0.30
CA LYS A 104 -14.33 21.86 -0.23
C LYS A 104 -14.05 22.12 -1.72
N GLY A 105 -15.11 22.31 -2.50
CA GLY A 105 -15.02 22.58 -3.94
C GLY A 105 -14.84 21.31 -4.78
N GLU A 106 -14.51 21.52 -6.05
CA GLU A 106 -14.24 20.46 -7.02
C GLU A 106 -12.85 20.67 -7.61
N VAL A 107 -12.16 19.58 -7.93
CA VAL A 107 -10.86 19.62 -8.60
C VAL A 107 -10.77 18.43 -9.54
N SER A 108 -10.30 18.67 -10.76
CA SER A 108 -10.03 17.60 -11.71
C SER A 108 -8.72 16.88 -11.39
N THR A 109 -8.57 15.65 -11.85
CA THR A 109 -7.32 14.89 -11.71
C THR A 109 -6.12 15.66 -12.29
N SER A 110 -6.28 16.30 -13.45
CA SER A 110 -5.22 17.08 -14.11
C SER A 110 -4.76 18.29 -13.29
N GLU A 111 -5.70 19.01 -12.66
CA GLU A 111 -5.37 20.14 -11.80
C GLU A 111 -4.67 19.68 -10.53
N LEU A 112 -5.13 18.57 -9.93
CA LEU A 112 -4.53 17.98 -8.75
C LEU A 112 -3.07 17.57 -9.01
N LEU A 113 -2.80 16.92 -10.15
CA LEU A 113 -1.45 16.53 -10.56
C LEU A 113 -0.54 17.75 -10.75
N THR A 114 -1.03 18.81 -11.41
CA THR A 114 -0.30 20.05 -11.60
C THR A 114 0.10 20.68 -10.27
N GLN A 115 -0.78 20.66 -9.28
CA GLN A 115 -0.45 21.18 -7.95
C GLN A 115 0.54 20.31 -7.19
N LEU A 116 0.42 18.98 -7.28
CA LEU A 116 1.36 18.06 -6.64
C LEU A 116 2.79 18.22 -7.21
N ASP A 117 2.94 18.39 -8.52
CA ASP A 117 4.23 18.65 -9.17
C ASP A 117 4.85 20.00 -8.82
N GLY A 118 4.03 20.98 -8.44
CA GLY A 118 4.50 22.28 -7.96
C GLY A 118 5.01 22.24 -6.52
N ILE A 119 4.48 21.34 -5.69
CA ILE A 119 4.77 21.26 -4.25
C ILE A 119 5.88 20.24 -3.94
N PHE A 120 5.90 19.11 -4.65
CA PHE A 120 6.85 18.03 -4.45
C PHE A 120 7.86 17.95 -5.59
N CYS A 121 9.01 17.31 -5.37
CA CYS A 121 10.05 17.18 -6.39
C CYS A 121 9.50 16.65 -7.72
N LYS A 122 9.79 17.37 -8.83
CA LYS A 122 9.35 17.08 -10.21
C LYS A 122 9.75 15.71 -10.79
N ASN A 123 10.44 14.88 -10.01
CA ASN A 123 10.97 13.58 -10.43
C ASN A 123 10.05 12.43 -9.99
N LYS A 124 8.92 12.73 -9.34
CA LYS A 124 7.95 11.72 -8.89
C LYS A 124 6.85 11.58 -9.92
N GLU A 125 6.69 10.38 -10.48
CA GLU A 125 5.56 10.05 -11.36
C GLU A 125 4.32 9.80 -10.50
N TRP A 126 3.30 10.65 -10.67
CA TRP A 126 2.00 10.50 -10.03
C TRP A 126 1.05 9.78 -10.98
N SER A 127 0.37 8.74 -10.50
CA SER A 127 -0.56 7.91 -11.28
C SER A 127 -1.82 7.56 -10.49
#